data_AF-A0AAU3BF91-F1
#
_entry.id   AF-A0AAU3BF91-F1
#
_cell.length_a   1.000
_cell.length_b   1.000
_cell.length_c   1.000
_cell.angle_alpha   90.00
_cell.angle_beta   90.00
_cell.angle_gamma   90.00
#
_symmetry.space_group_name_H-M   'P 1'
#
loop_
_entity.id
_entity.type
_entity.pdbx_description
1 polymer ?
#
loop_
_entity_poly.entity_id
_entity_poly.type
_entity_poly.pdbx_seq_one_letter_code
_entity_poly.pdbx_strand_id
1 'polypeptide(L)'
;MKRAAEFTSPPQDYNVVVPDGWFQLQLDPDDRDRGIIALAERTFRGVDNAPHLRDQFMRDLQRQAKDAYKVGGIELYLSTLTIGPVPLASSLLISLPAPDEWPEYSDADELAEHLAGRGIGESAELGVVELEMAGPAVRHRHREAPDPEAQLGNTLPTTNLTYYVQVPATKRWLMLNFSTPVDPLADRMVELFDTVSETLHWT
;
A
#
# COMPACT_ATOMS: atom_id res chain seq x y z
N MET A 1 -18.93 -3.98 13.96
CA MET A 1 -17.92 -2.91 13.87
C MET A 1 -18.66 -1.59 13.73
N LYS A 2 -18.08 -0.47 14.19
CA LYS A 2 -18.66 0.86 14.00
C LYS A 2 -18.29 1.38 12.61
N ARG A 3 -19.21 2.07 11.94
CA ARG A 3 -18.93 2.85 10.73
C ARG A 3 -18.20 4.13 11.10
N ALA A 4 -17.41 4.66 10.15
CA ALA A 4 -16.66 5.90 10.33
C ALA A 4 -17.48 7.06 10.90
N ALA A 5 -18.71 7.27 10.40
CA ALA A 5 -19.60 8.33 10.86
C ALA A 5 -20.06 8.19 12.33
N GLU A 6 -19.90 7.02 12.95
CA GLU A 6 -20.30 6.77 14.34
C GLU A 6 -19.18 7.12 15.35
N PHE A 7 -17.99 7.51 14.89
CA PHE A 7 -16.88 7.93 15.74
C PHE A 7 -17.00 9.42 16.10
N THR A 8 -17.06 9.70 17.41
CA THR A 8 -17.06 11.08 17.97
C THR A 8 -15.67 11.52 18.46
N SER A 9 -14.71 10.61 18.46
CA SER A 9 -13.30 10.84 18.75
C SER A 9 -12.45 9.99 17.80
N PRO A 10 -11.19 10.35 17.54
CA PRO A 10 -10.33 9.56 16.67
C PRO A 10 -10.24 8.09 17.13
N PRO A 11 -10.32 7.11 16.20
CA PRO A 11 -10.10 5.71 16.55
C PRO A 11 -8.67 5.51 17.05
N GLN A 12 -8.46 4.42 17.79
CA GLN A 12 -7.11 4.08 18.28
C GLN A 12 -6.32 3.36 17.19
N ASP A 13 -7.01 2.59 16.35
CA ASP A 13 -6.37 1.76 15.34
C ASP A 13 -7.29 1.52 14.12
N TYR A 14 -6.76 0.83 13.12
CA TYR A 14 -7.49 0.31 11.96
C TYR A 14 -7.21 -1.18 11.79
N ASN A 15 -8.04 -1.84 10.99
CA ASN A 15 -7.80 -3.21 10.57
C ASN A 15 -8.13 -3.37 9.09
N VAL A 16 -7.30 -4.13 8.38
CA VAL A 16 -7.49 -4.53 6.99
C VAL A 16 -7.30 -6.03 6.88
N VAL A 17 -8.14 -6.69 6.08
CA VAL A 17 -8.04 -8.12 5.81
C VAL A 17 -7.41 -8.31 4.44
N VAL A 18 -6.22 -8.89 4.41
CA VAL A 18 -5.52 -9.28 3.18
C VAL A 18 -5.72 -10.77 2.88
N PRO A 19 -5.62 -11.20 1.61
CA PRO A 19 -5.70 -12.61 1.27
C PRO A 19 -4.61 -13.43 1.95
N ASP A 20 -4.89 -14.73 2.12
CA ASP A 20 -3.87 -15.70 2.52
C ASP A 20 -2.66 -15.60 1.58
N GLY A 21 -1.46 -15.75 2.14
CA GLY A 21 -0.23 -15.66 1.37
C GLY A 21 0.33 -14.25 1.22
N TRP A 22 -0.29 -13.23 1.81
CA TRP A 22 0.35 -11.93 2.00
C TRP A 22 1.16 -11.92 3.30
N PHE A 23 2.41 -11.47 3.22
CA PHE A 23 3.29 -11.34 4.38
C PHE A 23 3.25 -9.91 4.88
N GLN A 24 2.90 -9.71 6.15
CA GLN A 24 2.91 -8.40 6.81
C GLN A 24 4.29 -8.10 7.39
N LEU A 25 4.86 -6.96 7.00
CA LEU A 25 6.08 -6.40 7.54
C LEU A 25 5.76 -5.09 8.27
N GLN A 26 5.93 -5.09 9.60
CA GLN A 26 5.89 -3.87 10.39
C GLN A 26 7.08 -2.97 10.02
N LEU A 27 6.83 -1.68 9.81
CA LEU A 27 7.87 -0.73 9.42
C LEU A 27 8.56 -0.05 10.61
N ASP A 28 7.97 -0.16 11.80
CA ASP A 28 8.54 0.30 13.06
C ASP A 28 9.97 -0.25 13.24
N PRO A 29 10.98 0.60 13.54
CA PRO A 29 12.36 0.18 13.71
C PRO A 29 12.58 -0.97 14.71
N ASP A 30 11.72 -1.11 15.73
CA ASP A 30 11.86 -2.13 16.77
C ASP A 30 11.51 -3.54 16.25
N ASP A 31 10.64 -3.63 15.23
CA ASP A 31 10.16 -4.89 14.66
C ASP A 31 10.64 -5.16 13.23
N ARG A 32 10.96 -4.12 12.47
CA ARG A 32 11.24 -4.18 11.03
C ARG A 32 12.32 -5.19 10.67
N ASP A 33 13.47 -5.13 11.34
CA ASP A 33 14.63 -5.95 10.95
C ASP A 33 14.35 -7.44 11.17
N ARG A 34 13.59 -7.79 12.22
CA ARG A 34 13.12 -9.15 12.48
C ARG A 34 12.15 -9.63 11.40
N GLY A 35 11.20 -8.78 10.99
CA GLY A 35 10.26 -9.09 9.92
C GLY A 35 10.95 -9.33 8.58
N ILE A 36 11.97 -8.53 8.25
CA ILE A 36 12.77 -8.69 7.02
C ILE A 36 13.51 -10.02 7.00
N ILE A 37 14.13 -10.43 8.12
CA ILE A 37 14.78 -11.73 8.24
C ILE A 37 13.78 -12.87 8.00
N ALA A 38 12.61 -12.80 8.64
CA ALA A 38 11.57 -13.81 8.50
C ALA A 38 11.04 -13.92 7.05
N LEU A 39 10.85 -12.78 6.36
CA LEU A 39 10.47 -12.79 4.96
C LEU A 39 11.57 -13.40 4.08
N ALA A 40 12.83 -13.02 4.28
CA ALA A 40 13.95 -13.58 3.53
C ALA A 40 14.07 -15.10 3.74
N GLU A 41 13.89 -15.60 4.97
CA GLU A 41 13.87 -17.03 5.25
C GLU A 41 12.72 -17.76 4.56
N ARG A 42 11.55 -17.13 4.46
CA ARG A 42 10.41 -17.68 3.73
C ARG A 42 10.65 -17.71 2.22
N THR A 43 11.11 -16.60 1.64
CA THR A 43 11.33 -16.45 0.19
C THR A 43 12.41 -17.39 -0.34
N PHE A 44 13.49 -17.57 0.41
CA PHE A 44 14.63 -18.39 -0.01
C PHE A 44 14.58 -19.82 0.54
N ARG A 45 13.45 -20.25 1.12
CA ARG A 45 13.28 -21.61 1.63
C ARG A 45 13.41 -22.62 0.49
N GLY A 46 14.38 -23.53 0.59
CA GLY A 46 14.62 -24.56 -0.43
C GLY A 46 15.35 -24.05 -1.68
N VAL A 47 15.88 -22.82 -1.65
CA VAL A 47 16.74 -22.28 -2.71
C VAL A 47 18.20 -22.54 -2.33
N ASP A 48 18.85 -23.48 -3.02
CA ASP A 48 20.27 -23.79 -2.80
C ASP A 48 21.19 -22.70 -3.37
N ASN A 49 22.34 -22.48 -2.72
CA ASN A 49 23.44 -21.63 -3.20
C ASN A 49 23.07 -20.18 -3.59
N ALA A 50 22.14 -19.55 -2.85
CA ALA A 50 21.74 -18.16 -3.07
C ALA A 50 22.08 -17.15 -1.94
N PRO A 51 23.23 -17.25 -1.21
CA PRO A 51 23.51 -16.34 -0.10
C PRO A 51 23.63 -14.88 -0.55
N HIS A 52 24.26 -14.63 -1.69
CA HIS A 52 24.39 -13.27 -2.23
C HIS A 52 23.05 -12.66 -2.64
N LEU A 53 22.14 -13.46 -3.22
CA LEU A 53 20.81 -13.00 -3.60
C LEU A 53 19.94 -12.73 -2.36
N ARG A 54 20.05 -13.56 -1.33
CA ARG A 54 19.38 -13.35 -0.04
C ARG A 54 19.86 -12.07 0.63
N ASP A 55 21.17 -11.85 0.68
CA ASP A 55 21.75 -10.64 1.25
C ASP A 55 21.34 -9.38 0.47
N GLN A 56 21.30 -9.46 -0.86
CA GLN A 56 20.84 -8.35 -1.69
C GLN A 56 19.35 -8.04 -1.43
N PHE A 57 18.50 -9.07 -1.47
CA PHE A 57 17.07 -8.95 -1.17
C PHE A 57 16.82 -8.28 0.20
N MET A 58 17.54 -8.72 1.24
CA MET A 58 17.40 -8.13 2.57
C MET A 58 17.82 -6.66 2.62
N ARG A 59 18.91 -6.28 1.94
CA ARG A 59 19.38 -4.88 1.90
C ARG A 59 18.40 -3.98 1.17
N ASP A 60 17.85 -4.45 0.05
CA ASP A 60 16.90 -3.67 -0.74
C ASP A 60 15.59 -3.49 0.01
N LEU A 61 15.10 -4.55 0.66
CA LEU A 61 13.92 -4.47 1.53
C LEU A 61 14.15 -3.56 2.74
N GLN A 62 15.33 -3.62 3.38
CA GLN A 62 15.69 -2.71 4.48
C GLN A 62 15.68 -1.25 4.04
N ARG A 63 16.15 -0.96 2.83
CA ARG A 63 16.15 0.40 2.28
C ARG A 63 14.73 0.88 2.04
N GLN A 64 13.92 0.10 1.32
CA GLN A 64 12.53 0.42 1.03
C GLN A 64 11.71 0.63 2.31
N ALA A 65 11.85 -0.28 3.27
CA ALA A 65 11.12 -0.19 4.54
C ALA A 65 11.54 1.04 5.36
N LYS A 66 12.83 1.41 5.35
CA LYS A 66 13.32 2.66 5.97
C LYS A 66 12.77 3.90 5.28
N ASP A 67 12.74 3.91 3.95
CA ASP A 67 12.26 5.07 3.19
C ASP A 67 10.74 5.24 3.32
N ALA A 68 9.99 4.13 3.30
CA ALA A 68 8.56 4.13 3.60
C ALA A 68 8.27 4.65 5.01
N TYR A 69 9.00 4.18 6.03
CA TYR A 69 8.81 4.64 7.41
C TYR A 69 9.05 6.15 7.59
N LYS A 70 10.05 6.71 6.89
CA LYS A 70 10.35 8.16 6.95
C LYS A 70 9.19 9.05 6.48
N VAL A 71 8.34 8.55 5.58
CA VAL A 71 7.19 9.28 5.02
C VAL A 71 5.86 8.83 5.64
N GLY A 72 5.91 8.24 6.85
CA GLY A 72 4.72 7.83 7.59
C GLY A 72 4.21 6.43 7.28
N GLY A 73 4.99 5.57 6.61
CA GLY A 73 4.66 4.16 6.42
C GLY A 73 4.57 3.41 7.76
N ILE A 74 3.47 2.70 7.97
CA ILE A 74 3.20 1.90 9.17
C ILE A 74 3.49 0.42 8.88
N GLU A 75 2.92 -0.10 7.79
CA GLU A 75 2.96 -1.52 7.45
C GLU A 75 3.14 -1.73 5.96
N LEU A 76 3.95 -2.73 5.59
CA LEU A 76 4.12 -3.18 4.22
C LEU A 76 3.67 -4.63 4.10
N TYR A 77 2.71 -4.90 3.25
CA TYR A 77 2.31 -6.25 2.89
C TYR A 77 2.89 -6.62 1.53
N LEU A 78 3.45 -7.84 1.44
CA LEU A 78 4.03 -8.37 0.21
C LEU A 78 3.35 -9.69 -0.14
N SER A 79 2.83 -9.78 -1.37
CA SER A 79 2.27 -11.02 -1.88
C SER A 79 3.37 -12.07 -2.05
N THR A 80 3.16 -13.24 -1.44
CA THR A 80 3.96 -14.45 -1.68
C THR A 80 3.19 -15.48 -2.51
N LEU A 81 2.09 -15.05 -3.15
CA LEU A 81 1.22 -15.90 -3.94
C LEU A 81 1.88 -16.31 -5.26
N THR A 82 1.55 -17.51 -5.72
CA THR A 82 1.98 -18.06 -7.01
C THR A 82 0.76 -18.61 -7.76
N ILE A 83 0.60 -18.25 -9.03
CA ILE A 83 -0.39 -18.84 -9.93
C ILE A 83 0.35 -19.79 -10.88
N GLY A 84 0.21 -21.10 -10.64
CA GLY A 84 1.03 -22.09 -11.30
C GLY A 84 2.53 -21.84 -11.00
N PRO A 85 3.40 -21.75 -12.01
CA PRO A 85 4.83 -21.47 -11.80
C PRO A 85 5.17 -19.96 -11.67
N VAL A 86 4.20 -19.05 -11.82
CA VAL A 86 4.45 -17.61 -11.89
C VAL A 86 4.16 -16.94 -10.54
N PRO A 87 5.12 -16.23 -9.92
CA PRO A 87 4.86 -15.45 -8.72
C PRO A 87 3.98 -14.25 -9.06
N LEU A 88 2.94 -14.03 -8.26
CA LEU A 88 2.04 -12.90 -8.38
C LEU A 88 2.59 -11.76 -7.53
N ALA A 89 3.52 -11.00 -8.11
CA ALA A 89 4.12 -9.87 -7.44
C ALA A 89 3.10 -8.74 -7.21
N SER A 90 2.89 -8.39 -5.95
CA SER A 90 2.13 -7.21 -5.54
C SER A 90 2.49 -6.80 -4.12
N SER A 91 2.23 -5.54 -3.81
CA SER A 91 2.41 -4.99 -2.47
C SER A 91 1.25 -4.10 -2.06
N LEU A 92 1.09 -3.91 -0.74
CA LEU A 92 0.25 -2.90 -0.12
C LEU A 92 1.09 -2.19 0.94
N LEU A 93 1.34 -0.90 0.76
CA LEU A 93 1.89 -0.03 1.79
C LEU A 93 0.75 0.73 2.45
N ILE A 94 0.64 0.60 3.78
CA ILE A 94 -0.24 1.44 4.58
C ILE A 94 0.59 2.55 5.22
N SER A 95 0.18 3.80 5.01
CA SER A 95 0.85 4.96 5.57
C SER A 95 -0.12 5.97 6.16
N LEU A 96 0.36 6.69 7.18
CA LEU A 96 -0.30 7.83 7.79
C LEU A 96 0.73 8.98 7.86
N PRO A 97 0.84 9.81 6.80
CA PRO A 97 1.80 10.90 6.75
C PRO A 97 1.63 11.87 7.94
N ALA A 98 2.70 12.60 8.27
CA ALA A 98 2.65 13.59 9.34
C ALA A 98 1.62 14.70 9.01
N PRO A 99 1.02 15.36 10.02
CA PRO A 99 -0.01 16.38 9.79
C PRO A 99 0.39 17.51 8.84
N ASP A 100 1.68 17.85 8.80
CA ASP A 100 2.25 18.93 8.00
C ASP A 100 2.69 18.50 6.59
N GLU A 101 2.72 17.19 6.31
CA GLU A 101 3.12 16.64 5.01
C GLU A 101 1.93 16.48 4.04
N TRP A 102 0.69 16.50 4.55
CA TRP A 102 -0.51 16.31 3.75
C TRP A 102 -1.51 17.46 3.91
N PRO A 103 -2.26 17.83 2.86
CA PRO A 103 -3.27 18.87 2.95
C PRO A 103 -4.35 18.55 3.99
N GLU A 104 -4.75 19.56 4.76
CA GLU A 104 -5.83 19.48 5.75
C GLU A 104 -7.23 19.56 5.10
N TYR A 105 -7.53 18.69 4.15
CA TYR A 105 -8.89 18.53 3.65
C TYR A 105 -9.70 17.66 4.62
N SER A 106 -10.92 18.10 4.91
CA SER A 106 -11.87 17.35 5.73
C SER A 106 -12.91 16.59 4.90
N ASP A 107 -12.80 16.67 3.58
CA ASP A 107 -13.76 16.15 2.62
C ASP A 107 -13.04 15.44 1.46
N ALA A 108 -13.61 14.33 1.00
CA ALA A 108 -13.02 13.49 -0.03
C ALA A 108 -13.12 14.11 -1.43
N ASP A 109 -14.21 14.84 -1.72
CA ASP A 109 -14.36 15.53 -2.99
C ASP A 109 -13.33 16.67 -3.10
N GLU A 110 -13.14 17.47 -2.04
CA GLU A 110 -12.10 18.50 -1.99
C GLU A 110 -10.69 17.93 -2.22
N LEU A 111 -10.37 16.78 -1.60
CA LEU A 111 -9.09 16.11 -1.81
C LEU A 111 -8.95 15.61 -3.25
N ALA A 112 -10.01 15.01 -3.83
CA ALA A 112 -9.99 14.54 -5.21
C ALA A 112 -9.78 15.68 -6.20
N GLU A 113 -10.45 16.81 -6.02
CA GLU A 113 -10.26 18.02 -6.85
C GLU A 113 -8.82 18.54 -6.76
N HIS A 114 -8.24 18.59 -5.56
CA HIS A 114 -6.86 19.01 -5.36
C HIS A 114 -5.86 18.07 -6.05
N LEU A 115 -6.07 16.75 -5.95
CA LEU A 115 -5.23 15.76 -6.63
C LEU A 115 -5.34 15.89 -8.16
N ALA A 116 -6.55 16.08 -8.69
CA ALA A 116 -6.78 16.32 -10.11
C ALA A 116 -6.01 17.55 -10.61
N GLY A 117 -6.05 18.66 -9.85
CA GLY A 117 -5.36 19.91 -10.16
C GLY A 117 -3.83 19.82 -10.18
N ARG A 118 -3.23 18.78 -9.57
CA ARG A 118 -1.77 18.54 -9.57
C ARG A 118 -1.28 17.73 -10.77
N GLY A 119 -2.13 17.43 -11.75
CA GLY A 119 -1.75 16.62 -12.91
C GLY A 119 -1.61 15.13 -12.60
N ILE A 120 -2.04 14.69 -11.42
CA ILE A 120 -2.13 13.28 -11.04
C ILE A 120 -3.22 12.56 -11.87
N GLY A 121 -4.08 13.29 -12.59
CA GLY A 121 -5.26 12.77 -13.31
C GLY A 121 -5.20 12.72 -14.85
N GLU A 122 -4.12 13.14 -15.54
CA GLU A 122 -4.15 13.21 -17.02
C GLU A 122 -4.18 11.82 -17.72
N SER A 123 -3.85 10.75 -16.99
CA SER A 123 -3.90 9.35 -17.47
C SER A 123 -4.44 8.35 -16.43
N ALA A 124 -5.05 8.85 -15.36
CA ALA A 124 -5.41 8.08 -14.17
C ALA A 124 -6.91 8.10 -13.87
N GLU A 125 -7.44 7.00 -13.34
CA GLU A 125 -8.82 6.94 -12.83
C GLU A 125 -8.83 7.52 -11.41
N LEU A 126 -9.36 8.72 -11.24
CA LEU A 126 -9.50 9.40 -9.95
C LEU A 126 -10.98 9.67 -9.64
N GLY A 127 -11.42 9.34 -8.43
CA GLY A 127 -12.77 9.63 -7.98
C GLY A 127 -12.99 9.33 -6.50
N VAL A 128 -14.17 9.71 -6.00
CA VAL A 128 -14.60 9.39 -4.64
C VAL A 128 -15.47 8.13 -4.66
N VAL A 129 -15.23 7.25 -3.70
CA VAL A 129 -15.98 6.01 -3.48
C VAL A 129 -16.39 5.88 -2.01
N GLU A 130 -17.40 5.09 -1.71
CA GLU A 130 -17.85 4.81 -0.34
C GLU A 130 -17.35 3.43 0.07
N LEU A 131 -16.53 3.35 1.12
CA LEU A 131 -16.15 2.09 1.77
C LEU A 131 -17.12 1.79 2.91
N GLU A 132 -17.74 0.61 2.92
CA GLU A 132 -18.92 0.34 3.77
C GLU A 132 -18.71 0.67 5.27
N MET A 133 -17.52 0.37 5.79
CA MET A 133 -17.17 0.59 7.19
C MET A 133 -16.27 1.82 7.40
N ALA A 134 -15.42 2.15 6.42
CA ALA A 134 -14.41 3.19 6.56
C ALA A 134 -14.88 4.59 6.10
N GLY A 135 -16.01 4.68 5.40
CA GLY A 135 -16.61 5.93 4.92
C GLY A 135 -16.10 6.36 3.54
N PRO A 136 -16.33 7.64 3.17
CA PRO A 136 -15.86 8.19 1.89
C PRO A 136 -14.33 8.12 1.75
N ALA A 137 -13.87 7.71 0.58
CA ALA A 137 -12.46 7.59 0.25
C ALA A 137 -12.18 8.09 -1.17
N VAL A 138 -11.02 8.70 -1.38
CA VAL A 138 -10.54 9.00 -2.73
C VAL A 138 -9.84 7.76 -3.27
N ARG A 139 -10.31 7.23 -4.39
CA ARG A 139 -9.70 6.12 -5.12
C ARG A 139 -8.95 6.68 -6.33
N HIS A 140 -7.69 6.33 -6.45
CA HIS A 140 -6.81 6.77 -7.52
C HIS A 140 -6.05 5.60 -8.12
N ARG A 141 -6.32 5.27 -9.38
CA ARG A 141 -5.59 4.24 -10.14
C ARG A 141 -4.75 4.91 -11.21
N HIS A 142 -3.46 4.62 -11.23
CA HIS A 142 -2.57 5.09 -12.28
C HIS A 142 -1.58 4.01 -12.71
N ARG A 143 -1.02 4.19 -13.91
CA ARG A 143 0.03 3.33 -14.44
C ARG A 143 1.32 4.11 -14.52
N GLU A 144 2.36 3.59 -13.88
CA GLU A 144 3.71 4.12 -13.98
C GLU A 144 4.48 3.39 -15.08
N ALA A 145 5.17 4.16 -15.92
CA ALA A 145 6.08 3.61 -16.91
C ALA A 145 7.29 2.97 -16.23
N PRO A 146 7.96 1.99 -16.89
CA PRO A 146 9.27 1.55 -16.45
C PRO A 146 10.20 2.74 -16.27
N ASP A 147 10.90 2.77 -15.14
CA ASP A 147 12.00 3.68 -14.89
C ASP A 147 13.24 2.89 -14.47
N PRO A 148 14.08 2.47 -15.45
CA PRO A 148 15.33 1.79 -15.18
C PRO A 148 16.36 2.66 -14.43
N GLU A 149 16.20 3.99 -14.43
CA GLU A 149 17.09 4.93 -13.75
C GLU A 149 16.65 5.22 -12.30
N ALA A 150 15.42 4.84 -11.93
CA ALA A 150 14.97 4.87 -10.54
C ALA A 150 15.90 4.04 -9.64
N GLN A 151 15.92 4.36 -8.33
CA GLN A 151 16.83 3.75 -7.34
C GLN A 151 16.86 2.20 -7.32
N LEU A 152 15.81 1.54 -7.83
CA LEU A 152 15.67 0.09 -7.90
C LEU A 152 15.58 -0.45 -9.34
N GLY A 153 15.72 0.43 -10.35
CA GLY A 153 15.67 0.10 -11.77
C GLY A 153 14.38 -0.64 -12.13
N ASN A 154 13.23 0.03 -11.99
CA ASN A 154 11.97 -0.59 -12.35
C ASN A 154 11.90 -0.79 -13.87
N THR A 155 12.09 -2.02 -14.31
CA THR A 155 12.11 -2.37 -15.74
C THR A 155 10.73 -2.71 -16.29
N LEU A 156 9.72 -2.78 -15.43
CA LEU A 156 8.37 -3.18 -15.80
C LEU A 156 7.37 -2.05 -15.52
N PRO A 157 6.34 -1.87 -16.38
CA PRO A 157 5.27 -0.95 -16.06
C PRO A 157 4.56 -1.45 -14.80
N THR A 158 4.20 -0.52 -13.91
CA THR A 158 3.55 -0.84 -12.64
C THR A 158 2.17 -0.21 -12.60
N THR A 159 1.16 -1.01 -12.28
CA THR A 159 -0.18 -0.51 -11.97
C THR A 159 -0.23 -0.22 -10.48
N ASN A 160 -0.60 1.00 -10.14
CA ASN A 160 -0.79 1.45 -8.77
C ASN A 160 -2.27 1.76 -8.52
N LEU A 161 -2.72 1.49 -7.31
CA LEU A 161 -4.04 1.87 -6.83
C LEU A 161 -3.88 2.43 -5.42
N THR A 162 -4.28 3.67 -5.21
CA THR A 162 -4.21 4.34 -3.91
C THR A 162 -5.61 4.68 -3.43
N TYR A 163 -5.91 4.30 -2.19
CA TYR A 163 -7.04 4.81 -1.44
C TYR A 163 -6.55 5.83 -0.43
N TYR A 164 -7.16 7.01 -0.42
CA TYR A 164 -7.04 8.00 0.65
C TYR A 164 -8.31 7.93 1.48
N VAL A 165 -8.19 7.47 2.72
CA VAL A 165 -9.32 7.27 3.62
C VAL A 165 -9.18 8.21 4.81
N GLN A 166 -10.19 9.03 5.04
CA GLN A 166 -10.14 9.99 6.14
C GLN A 166 -10.22 9.25 7.48
N VAL A 167 -9.28 9.54 8.39
CA VAL A 167 -9.33 9.03 9.75
C VAL A 167 -10.47 9.74 10.50
N PRO A 168 -11.48 9.01 11.04
CA PRO A 168 -12.66 9.60 11.64
C PRO A 168 -12.35 10.63 12.73
N ALA A 169 -13.15 11.68 12.81
CA ALA A 169 -12.98 12.80 13.75
C ALA A 169 -11.61 13.51 13.65
N THR A 170 -10.94 13.44 12.49
CA THR A 170 -9.70 14.16 12.19
C THR A 170 -9.67 14.71 10.76
N LYS A 171 -8.61 15.46 10.42
CA LYS A 171 -8.28 15.83 9.04
C LYS A 171 -7.11 15.00 8.47
N ARG A 172 -6.77 13.89 9.13
CA ARG A 172 -5.67 13.01 8.72
C ARG A 172 -6.20 11.99 7.72
N TRP A 173 -5.35 11.56 6.81
CA TRP A 173 -5.69 10.62 5.75
C TRP A 173 -4.79 9.39 5.86
N LEU A 174 -5.41 8.23 6.05
CA LEU A 174 -4.76 6.94 5.93
C LEU A 174 -4.66 6.59 4.44
N MET A 175 -3.50 6.17 3.98
CA MET A 175 -3.27 5.79 2.60
C MET A 175 -3.05 4.29 2.49
N LEU A 176 -3.79 3.64 1.60
CA LEU A 176 -3.55 2.27 1.18
C LEU A 176 -3.01 2.32 -0.24
N ASN A 177 -1.70 2.16 -0.40
CA ASN A 177 -1.05 2.19 -1.71
C ASN A 177 -0.70 0.78 -2.17
N PHE A 178 -1.45 0.30 -3.15
CA PHE A 178 -1.24 -1.00 -3.79
C PHE A 178 -0.43 -0.85 -5.07
N SER A 179 0.41 -1.84 -5.36
CA SER A 179 1.15 -1.89 -6.61
C SER A 179 1.29 -3.31 -7.16
N THR A 180 1.31 -3.44 -8.48
CA THR A 180 1.62 -4.70 -9.17
C THR A 180 2.33 -4.44 -10.50
N PRO A 181 3.46 -5.12 -10.78
CA PRO A 181 4.15 -5.06 -12.08
C PRO A 181 3.59 -6.09 -13.08
N VAL A 182 2.52 -6.81 -12.74
CA VAL A 182 1.96 -7.89 -13.59
C VAL A 182 0.89 -7.33 -14.54
N ASP A 183 1.34 -6.63 -15.58
CA ASP A 183 0.47 -5.93 -16.54
C ASP A 183 -0.70 -6.78 -17.08
N PRO A 184 -0.51 -8.05 -17.50
CA PRO A 184 -1.62 -8.87 -18.03
C PRO A 184 -2.72 -9.18 -17.01
N LEU A 185 -2.43 -9.06 -15.71
CA LEU A 185 -3.36 -9.31 -14.61
C LEU A 185 -3.77 -8.02 -13.89
N ALA A 186 -3.35 -6.85 -14.38
CA ALA A 186 -3.53 -5.58 -13.68
C ALA A 186 -5.00 -5.33 -13.27
N ASP A 187 -5.96 -5.54 -14.18
CA ASP A 187 -7.38 -5.34 -13.87
C ASP A 187 -7.89 -6.29 -12.77
N ARG A 188 -7.46 -7.55 -12.79
CA ARG A 188 -7.82 -8.54 -11.77
C ARG A 188 -7.17 -8.26 -10.42
N MET A 189 -5.94 -7.74 -10.44
CA MET A 189 -5.27 -7.29 -9.23
C MET A 189 -5.96 -6.06 -8.65
N VAL A 190 -6.42 -5.14 -9.49
CA VAL A 190 -7.21 -3.99 -9.04
C VAL A 190 -8.52 -4.43 -8.39
N GLU A 191 -9.25 -5.39 -8.96
CA GLU A 191 -10.44 -5.97 -8.33
C GLU A 191 -10.13 -6.58 -6.94
N LEU A 192 -8.97 -7.24 -6.81
CA LEU A 192 -8.51 -7.76 -5.52
C LEU A 192 -8.17 -6.63 -4.52
N PHE A 193 -7.49 -5.58 -4.98
CA PHE A 193 -7.12 -4.43 -4.14
C PHE A 193 -8.35 -3.66 -3.67
N ASP A 194 -9.35 -3.49 -4.54
CA ASP A 194 -10.66 -2.94 -4.19
C ASP A 194 -11.32 -3.79 -3.09
N THR A 195 -11.31 -5.12 -3.25
CA THR A 195 -11.85 -6.06 -2.25
C THR A 195 -11.14 -5.94 -0.91
N VAL A 196 -9.81 -5.82 -0.89
CA VAL A 196 -9.04 -5.62 0.36
C VAL A 196 -9.41 -4.29 1.01
N SER A 197 -9.54 -3.23 0.22
CA SER A 197 -9.86 -1.88 0.71
C SER A 197 -11.24 -1.80 1.37
N GLU A 198 -12.23 -2.54 0.83
CA GLU A 198 -13.57 -2.66 1.43
C GLU A 198 -13.57 -3.31 2.83
N THR A 199 -12.53 -4.07 3.18
CA THR A 199 -12.43 -4.68 4.51
C THR A 199 -11.91 -3.72 5.58
N LEU A 200 -11.45 -2.54 5.18
CA LEU A 200 -10.92 -1.54 6.10
C LEU A 200 -11.99 -1.12 7.09
N HIS A 201 -11.66 -1.17 8.37
CA HIS A 201 -12.51 -0.65 9.43
C HIS A 201 -11.68 -0.11 10.60
N TRP A 202 -12.28 0.86 11.30
CA TRP A 202 -11.68 1.53 12.44
C TRP A 202 -12.01 0.82 13.76
N THR A 203 -11.08 0.86 14.73
CA THR A 203 -11.26 0.25 16.06
C THR A 203 -10.90 1.19 17.21
#